data_AF-A0A084TEQ6-F1
#
_entry.id   AF-A0A084TEQ6-F1
#
_cell.length_a   1.000
_cell.length_b   1.000
_cell.length_c   1.000
_cell.angle_alpha   90.00
_cell.angle_beta   90.00
_cell.angle_gamma   90.00
#
_symmetry.space_group_name_H-M   'P 1'
#
loop_
_entity.id
_entity.type
_entity.pdbx_description
1 polymer ?
#
loop_
_entity_poly.entity_id
_entity_poly.type
_entity_poly.pdbx_seq_one_letter_code
_entity_poly.pdbx_strand_id
1 'polypeptide(L)'
;MRTSIYLTVATWLIKADIQKEEREWRRRYRRNAHHLPLHNEHLLKDIGFDKHGRPLGQVAPPHIVAKRKTRHLRRELHSRIAT
;
A
#
# COMPACT_ATOMS: atom_id res chain seq x y z
N MET A 1 -11.95 -33.26 26.02
CA MET A 1 -11.40 -34.12 24.95
C MET A 1 -9.89 -34.10 25.02
N ARG A 2 -9.25 -35.24 25.34
CA ARG A 2 -7.78 -35.34 25.38
C ARG A 2 -7.28 -35.33 23.93
N THR A 3 -6.81 -34.18 23.43
CA THR A 3 -5.99 -34.15 22.22
C THR A 3 -4.78 -35.04 22.49
N SER A 4 -4.59 -36.09 21.68
CA SER A 4 -3.39 -36.91 21.77
C SER A 4 -2.18 -35.99 21.61
N ILE A 5 -1.17 -36.19 22.46
CA ILE A 5 0.06 -35.36 22.48
C ILE A 5 0.64 -35.23 21.06
N TYR A 6 0.52 -36.29 20.26
CA TYR A 6 0.88 -36.34 18.85
C TYR A 6 0.18 -35.27 17.99
N LEU A 7 -1.12 -35.03 18.16
CA LEU A 7 -1.84 -34.00 17.39
C LEU A 7 -1.37 -32.59 17.76
N THR A 8 -1.09 -32.35 19.04
CA THR A 8 -0.56 -31.07 19.50
C THR A 8 0.84 -30.81 18.94
N VAL A 9 1.70 -31.83 18.94
CA VAL A 9 3.05 -31.73 18.37
C VAL A 9 3.00 -31.54 16.85
N ALA A 10 2.16 -32.32 16.15
CA ALA A 10 2.02 -32.22 14.70
C ALA A 10 1.55 -30.83 14.25
N THR A 11 0.54 -30.27 14.91
CA THR A 11 0.05 -28.91 14.59
C THR A 11 1.09 -27.83 14.88
N TRP A 12 1.90 -28.00 15.92
CA TRP A 12 2.99 -27.08 16.22
C TRP A 12 4.09 -27.12 15.16
N LEU A 13 4.49 -28.32 14.73
CA LEU A 13 5.49 -28.50 13.67
C LEU A 13 5.03 -27.89 12.34
N ILE A 14 3.77 -28.11 11.95
CA ILE A 14 3.20 -27.52 10.72
C ILE A 14 3.24 -25.99 10.79
N LYS A 15 2.85 -25.40 11.92
CA LYS A 15 2.91 -23.94 12.09
C LYS A 15 4.34 -23.40 12.01
N ALA A 16 5.30 -24.10 12.60
CA ALA A 16 6.70 -23.72 12.55
C ALA A 16 7.25 -23.75 11.12
N ASP A 17 6.85 -24.76 10.34
CA ASP A 17 7.27 -24.91 8.95
C ASP A 17 6.72 -23.79 8.06
N ILE A 18 5.42 -23.49 8.19
CA ILE A 18 4.79 -22.35 7.48
C ILE A 18 5.50 -21.03 7.81
N GLN A 19 5.83 -20.79 9.08
CA GLN A 19 6.55 -19.57 9.46
C GLN A 19 7.96 -19.51 8.88
N LYS A 20 8.65 -20.65 8.74
CA LYS A 20 9.97 -20.72 8.12
C LYS A 20 9.87 -20.41 6.64
N GLU A 21 8.95 -21.05 5.92
CA GLU A 21 8.70 -20.77 4.50
C GLU A 21 8.35 -19.29 4.26
N GLU A 22 7.50 -18.71 5.10
CA GLU A 22 7.11 -17.31 4.96
C GLU A 22 8.31 -16.36 5.18
N ARG A 23 9.19 -16.67 6.13
CA ARG A 23 10.43 -15.90 6.36
C ARG A 23 11.38 -16.02 5.17
N GLU A 24 11.56 -17.22 4.63
CA GLU A 24 12.40 -17.47 3.45
C GLU A 24 11.82 -16.80 2.20
N TRP A 25 10.51 -16.86 2.02
CA TRP A 25 9.80 -16.14 0.98
C TRP A 25 9.97 -14.63 1.12
N ARG A 26 9.75 -14.03 2.30
CA ARG A 26 10.01 -12.60 2.54
C ARG A 26 11.46 -12.20 2.32
N ARG A 27 12.43 -13.07 2.64
CA ARG A 27 13.86 -12.84 2.35
C ARG A 27 14.13 -12.85 0.85
N ARG A 28 13.61 -13.85 0.11
CA ARG A 28 13.72 -13.93 -1.36
C ARG A 28 13.03 -12.75 -2.04
N TYR A 29 11.82 -12.41 -1.60
CA TYR A 29 11.06 -11.28 -2.12
C TYR A 29 11.78 -9.96 -1.90
N ARG A 30 12.37 -9.71 -0.72
CA ARG A 30 13.18 -8.50 -0.49
C ARG A 30 14.43 -8.44 -1.36
N ARG A 31 15.14 -9.56 -1.55
CA ARG A 31 16.31 -9.62 -2.45
C ARG A 31 15.90 -9.37 -3.90
N ASN A 32 14.77 -9.94 -4.31
CA ASN A 32 14.26 -9.84 -5.67
C ASN A 32 13.38 -8.62 -5.89
N ALA A 33 13.07 -7.80 -4.88
CA ALA A 33 12.25 -6.60 -5.03
C ALA A 33 12.87 -5.59 -6.00
N HIS A 34 14.20 -5.62 -6.16
CA HIS A 34 14.89 -4.82 -7.17
C HIS A 34 14.85 -5.44 -8.58
N HIS A 35 14.64 -6.76 -8.69
CA HIS A 35 14.59 -7.52 -9.94
C HIS A 35 13.16 -7.84 -10.42
N LEU A 36 12.16 -7.75 -9.53
CA LEU A 36 10.77 -7.78 -9.93
C LEU A 36 10.55 -6.63 -10.91
N PRO A 37 9.78 -6.85 -11.99
CA PRO A 37 9.46 -5.82 -12.96
C PRO A 37 8.40 -4.86 -12.38
N LEU A 38 8.64 -4.35 -11.17
CA LEU A 38 7.92 -3.22 -10.56
C LEU A 38 8.06 -1.95 -11.41
N HIS A 39 9.00 -1.93 -12.35
CA HIS A 39 9.17 -0.89 -13.37
C HIS A 39 8.53 -1.25 -14.72
N ASN A 40 7.79 -2.36 -14.84
CA ASN A 40 7.01 -2.61 -16.05
C ASN A 40 5.88 -1.59 -16.12
N GLU A 41 6.01 -0.63 -17.03
CA GLU A 41 5.07 0.47 -17.21
C GLU A 41 3.64 -0.03 -17.45
N HIS A 42 3.47 -1.17 -18.13
CA HIS A 42 2.16 -1.77 -18.35
C HIS A 42 1.55 -2.28 -17.04
N LEU A 43 2.34 -2.99 -16.23
CA LEU A 43 1.90 -3.48 -14.93
C LEU A 43 1.60 -2.33 -13.96
N LEU A 44 2.43 -1.27 -13.96
CA LEU A 44 2.19 -0.07 -13.16
C LEU A 44 0.88 0.60 -13.56
N LYS A 45 0.62 0.73 -14.86
CA LYS A 45 -0.63 1.30 -15.38
C LYS A 45 -1.85 0.47 -14.96
N ASP A 46 -1.75 -0.86 -14.97
CA ASP A 46 -2.83 -1.76 -14.53
C ASP A 46 -3.10 -1.64 -13.02
N ILE A 47 -2.08 -1.37 -12.19
CA ILE A 47 -2.22 -1.11 -10.75
C ILE A 47 -2.68 0.34 -10.48
N GLY A 48 -2.68 1.21 -11.50
CA GLY A 48 -3.06 2.62 -11.36
C GLY A 48 -1.92 3.51 -10.88
N PHE A 49 -0.67 3.18 -11.21
CA PHE A 49 0.52 4.00 -10.96
C PHE A 49 1.22 4.41 -12.26
N ASP A 50 1.79 5.60 -12.25
CA ASP A 50 2.65 6.15 -13.29
C ASP A 50 4.05 5.52 -13.20
N LYS A 51 4.86 5.63 -14.27
CA LYS A 51 6.24 5.11 -14.33
C LYS A 51 7.17 5.65 -13.23
N HIS A 52 6.78 6.77 -12.61
CA HIS A 52 7.47 7.38 -11.48
C HIS A 52 6.88 6.97 -10.11
N GLY A 53 6.00 5.96 -10.06
CA GLY A 53 5.35 5.49 -8.84
C GLY A 53 4.30 6.44 -8.28
N ARG A 54 3.78 7.37 -9.09
CA ARG A 54 2.71 8.29 -8.68
C ARG A 54 1.35 7.68 -9.01
N PRO A 55 0.34 7.74 -8.13
CA PRO A 55 -0.98 7.22 -8.47
C PRO A 55 -1.57 7.97 -9.67
N LEU A 56 -2.05 7.23 -10.67
CA LEU A 56 -2.78 7.72 -11.83
C LEU A 56 -4.23 8.01 -11.40
N GLY A 57 -4.49 9.25 -10.97
CA GLY A 57 -5.83 9.68 -10.53
C GLY A 57 -5.82 10.92 -9.66
N GLN A 58 -6.99 11.35 -9.17
CA GLN A 58 -7.08 12.46 -8.22
C GLN A 58 -6.40 12.08 -6.90
N VAL A 59 -5.22 12.65 -6.69
CA VAL A 59 -4.36 12.52 -5.49
C VAL A 59 -5.10 12.87 -4.18
N ALA A 60 -6.24 13.55 -4.29
CA ALA A 60 -7.13 13.82 -3.15
C ALA A 60 -8.59 13.63 -3.58
N PRO A 61 -9.45 13.06 -2.71
CA PRO A 61 -10.88 13.01 -2.92
C PRO A 61 -11.47 14.37 -3.34
N PRO A 62 -12.50 14.42 -4.20
CA PRO A 62 -13.05 15.67 -4.75
C PRO A 62 -13.44 16.69 -3.67
N HIS A 63 -13.94 16.22 -2.52
CA HIS A 63 -14.33 17.07 -1.39
C HIS A 63 -13.14 17.82 -0.76
N ILE A 64 -11.93 17.22 -0.75
CA ILE A 64 -10.71 17.86 -0.22
C ILE A 64 -10.24 18.95 -1.17
N VAL A 65 -10.27 18.69 -2.48
CA VAL A 65 -9.89 19.67 -3.51
C VAL A 65 -10.86 20.86 -3.50
N ALA A 66 -12.16 20.60 -3.40
CA ALA A 66 -13.18 21.64 -3.30
C ALA A 66 -12.99 22.51 -2.05
N LYS A 67 -12.81 21.91 -0.87
CA LYS A 67 -12.56 22.63 0.39
C LYS A 67 -11.30 23.50 0.34
N ARG A 68 -10.24 23.00 -0.32
CA ARG A 68 -9.00 23.77 -0.51
C ARG A 68 -9.25 24.98 -1.42
N LYS A 69 -9.91 24.79 -2.56
CA LYS A 69 -10.26 25.87 -3.51
C LYS A 69 -11.13 26.95 -2.86
N THR A 70 -12.18 26.58 -2.13
CA THR A 70 -13.06 27.55 -1.45
C THR A 70 -12.32 28.37 -0.40
N ARG A 71 -11.40 27.75 0.36
CA ARG A 71 -10.53 28.46 1.31
C ARG A 71 -9.65 29.51 0.63
N HIS A 72 -9.05 29.18 -0.52
CA HIS A 72 -8.21 30.13 -1.27
C HIS A 72 -9.04 31.29 -1.82
N LEU A 73 -10.18 31.03 -2.43
CA LEU A 73 -11.11 32.07 -2.91
C LEU A 73 -11.55 33.00 -1.77
N ARG A 74 -11.91 32.44 -0.61
CA ARG A 74 -12.32 33.23 0.56
C ARG A 74 -11.18 34.13 1.06
N ARG A 75 -9.93 33.65 1.05
CA ARG A 75 -8.76 34.47 1.41
C ARG A 75 -8.54 35.61 0.44
N GLU A 76 -8.60 35.36 -0.86
CA GLU A 76 -8.43 36.41 -1.87
C GLU A 76 -9.54 37.46 -1.81
N LEU A 77 -10.79 37.03 -1.60
CA LEU A 77 -11.91 37.95 -1.44
C LEU A 77 -11.75 38.81 -0.18
N HIS A 78 -11.39 38.21 0.95
CA HIS A 78 -11.12 38.98 2.18
C HIS A 78 -9.94 39.95 2.02
N SER A 79 -8.89 39.60 1.29
CA SER A 79 -7.78 40.53 1.04
C SER A 79 -8.12 41.66 0.07
N ARG A 80 -9.14 41.47 -0.78
CA ARG A 80 -9.60 42.47 -1.77
C ARG A 80 -10.67 43.40 -1.23
N ILE A 81 -11.42 42.97 -0.23
CA ILE A 81 -12.29 43.87 0.54
C ILE A 81 -11.38 44.70 1.44
N ALA A 82 -10.84 45.79 0.91
CA ALA A 82 -10.27 46.83 1.74
C ALA A 82 -11.36 47.29 2.71
N THR A 83 -11.11 47.14 4.00
CA THR A 83 -11.94 47.78 5.04
C THR A 83 -11.72 49.28 4.98
#